data_AF-A0A4Y7PKJ4-F1
#
_entry.id   AF-A0A4Y7PKJ4-F1
#
_cell.length_a   1.000
_cell.length_b   1.000
_cell.length_c   1.000
_cell.angle_alpha   90.00
_cell.angle_beta   90.00
_cell.angle_gamma   90.00
#
_symmetry.space_group_name_H-M   'P 1'
#
loop_
_entity.id
_entity.type
_entity.pdbx_description
1 polymer ?
#
loop_
_entity_poly.entity_id
_entity_poly.type
_entity_poly.pdbx_seq_one_letter_code
_entity_poly.pdbx_strand_id
1 'polypeptide(L)'
;MALQAGTLQSGLYVITNAYHRNNVALSNDGSIVSNTISGYEEAPVRKMLWTVTSLLNGSYSITNALNAKTYAIGPAVPKQGDAIVAKQEEQHWEIKETGVKTRYM
;
A
#
# COMPACT_ATOMS: atom_id res chain seq x y z
N MET A 1 -23.49 -10.63 4.60
CA MET A 1 -22.94 -9.39 4.01
C MET A 1 -22.31 -9.77 2.68
N ALA A 2 -22.88 -9.33 1.57
CA ALA A 2 -22.31 -9.57 0.25
C ALA A 2 -21.14 -8.61 0.04
N LEU A 3 -19.97 -9.14 -0.35
CA LEU A 3 -18.85 -8.32 -0.81
C LEU A 3 -19.28 -7.60 -2.08
N GLN A 4 -19.24 -6.27 -2.07
CA GLN A 4 -19.50 -5.48 -3.26
C GLN A 4 -18.31 -5.66 -4.22
N ALA A 5 -18.58 -6.03 -5.46
CA ALA A 5 -17.54 -6.09 -6.50
C ALA A 5 -16.84 -4.72 -6.58
N GLY A 6 -15.50 -4.71 -6.52
CA GLY A 6 -14.69 -3.48 -6.49
C GLY A 6 -14.12 -3.10 -5.12
N THR A 7 -14.56 -3.74 -4.03
CA THR A 7 -14.00 -3.50 -2.69
C THR A 7 -12.77 -4.35 -2.46
N LEU A 8 -11.65 -3.72 -2.10
CA LEU A 8 -10.42 -4.42 -1.71
C LEU A 8 -10.64 -5.08 -0.34
N GLN A 9 -10.32 -6.36 -0.21
CA GLN A 9 -10.43 -7.04 1.09
C GLN A 9 -9.31 -6.59 2.03
N SER A 10 -9.56 -6.62 3.34
CA SER A 10 -8.48 -6.46 4.31
C SER A 10 -7.53 -7.66 4.22
N GLY A 11 -6.23 -7.42 4.28
CA GLY A 11 -5.25 -8.49 4.12
C GLY A 11 -3.82 -8.01 3.98
N LEU A 12 -2.92 -8.98 3.79
CA LEU A 12 -1.50 -8.74 3.53
C LEU A 12 -1.26 -8.74 2.02
N TYR A 13 -0.65 -7.67 1.52
CA TYR A 13 -0.46 -7.43 0.09
C TYR A 13 0.99 -7.09 -0.23
N VAL A 14 1.37 -7.40 -1.46
CA VAL A 14 2.46 -6.71 -2.16
C VAL A 14 1.81 -5.63 -2.99
N ILE A 15 2.22 -4.38 -2.78
CA ILE A 15 1.74 -3.25 -3.60
C ILE A 15 2.75 -3.05 -4.73
N THR A 16 2.29 -3.21 -5.97
CA THR A 16 3.13 -3.11 -7.17
C THR A 16 2.66 -1.93 -8.02
N ASN A 17 3.59 -1.09 -8.45
CA ASN A 17 3.29 -0.07 -9.45
C ASN A 17 2.88 -0.75 -10.76
N ALA A 18 1.65 -0.52 -11.21
CA ALA A 18 1.10 -1.20 -12.39
C ALA A 18 1.87 -0.91 -13.70
N TYR A 19 2.54 0.25 -13.79
CA TYR A 19 3.29 0.66 -14.97
C TYR A 19 4.76 0.20 -14.94
N HIS A 20 5.45 0.48 -13.84
CA HIS A 20 6.88 0.19 -13.69
C HIS A 20 7.20 -1.21 -13.16
N ARG A 21 6.20 -1.96 -12.67
CA ARG A 21 6.32 -3.32 -12.10
C ARG A 21 7.32 -3.43 -10.95
N ASN A 22 7.56 -2.33 -10.25
CA ASN A 22 8.33 -2.28 -9.02
C ASN A 22 7.39 -2.32 -7.81
N ASN A 23 7.90 -2.80 -6.69
CA ASN A 23 7.14 -3.01 -5.46
C ASN A 23 7.40 -1.89 -4.48
N VAL A 24 6.37 -1.52 -3.73
CA VAL A 24 6.47 -0.57 -2.63
C VAL A 24 7.18 -1.24 -1.46
N ALA A 25 8.22 -0.62 -0.93
CA ALA A 25 8.99 -1.13 0.20
C ALA A 25 9.24 -0.05 1.25
N LEU A 26 9.28 -0.45 2.51
CA LEU A 26 9.79 0.38 3.60
C LEU A 26 11.32 0.30 3.64
N SER A 27 12.00 1.43 3.61
CA SER A 27 13.45 1.50 3.82
C SER A 27 13.80 1.58 5.31
N ASN A 28 15.08 1.43 5.63
CA ASN A 28 15.56 1.45 7.02
C ASN A 28 15.45 2.84 7.68
N ASP A 29 15.40 3.92 6.88
CA ASP A 29 15.21 5.29 7.37
C ASP A 29 13.73 5.67 7.54
N GLY A 30 12.81 4.72 7.34
CA GLY A 30 11.37 4.95 7.45
C GLY A 30 10.73 5.62 6.24
N SER A 31 11.47 5.82 5.14
CA SER A 31 10.87 6.27 3.87
C SER A 31 10.20 5.12 3.11
N ILE A 32 9.27 5.47 2.23
CA ILE A 32 8.62 4.50 1.33
C ILE A 32 9.27 4.65 -0.03
N VAL A 33 9.86 3.56 -0.51
CA VAL A 33 10.67 3.54 -1.73
C VAL A 33 10.17 2.51 -2.71
N SER A 34 10.58 2.68 -3.95
CA SER A 34 10.46 1.66 -4.98
C SER A 34 11.54 0.61 -4.82
N ASN A 35 11.18 -0.67 -4.98
CA ASN A 35 12.11 -1.79 -4.89
C ASN A 35 11.77 -2.88 -5.90
N THR A 36 12.75 -3.71 -6.25
CA THR A 36 12.59 -4.85 -7.15
C THR A 36 12.95 -6.13 -6.42
N ILE A 37 12.26 -7.22 -6.74
CA ILE A 37 12.62 -8.56 -6.25
C ILE A 37 13.69 -9.11 -7.19
N SER A 38 14.84 -9.53 -6.66
CA SER A 38 16.01 -9.97 -7.42
C SER A 38 15.88 -11.41 -7.90
N GLY A 39 14.88 -11.70 -8.72
CA GLY A 39 14.68 -13.03 -9.30
C GLY A 39 13.21 -13.42 -9.33
N TYR A 40 12.84 -14.27 -10.28
CA TYR A 40 11.45 -14.71 -10.48
C TYR A 40 10.91 -15.62 -9.35
N GLU A 41 11.79 -16.25 -8.57
CA GLU A 41 11.42 -17.21 -7.52
C GLU A 41 11.61 -16.67 -6.09
N GLU A 42 12.11 -15.44 -5.94
CA GLU A 42 12.33 -14.87 -4.61
C GLU A 42 11.00 -14.39 -4.01
N ALA A 43 10.72 -14.83 -2.78
CA ALA A 43 9.58 -14.33 -2.04
C ALA A 43 9.77 -12.84 -1.69
N PRO A 44 8.70 -12.02 -1.69
CA PRO A 44 8.77 -10.65 -1.21
C PRO A 44 9.29 -10.61 0.23
N VAL A 45 10.35 -9.85 0.45
CA VAL A 45 10.89 -9.63 1.79
C VAL A 45 9.91 -8.80 2.64
N ARG A 46 9.96 -8.97 3.97
CA ARG A 46 8.98 -8.38 4.91
C ARG A 46 8.77 -6.86 4.75
N LYS A 47 9.81 -6.11 4.35
CA LYS A 47 9.70 -4.67 4.06
C LYS A 47 8.78 -4.31 2.88
N MET A 48 8.48 -5.27 1.99
CA MET A 48 7.58 -5.13 0.85
C MET A 48 6.15 -5.59 1.13
N LEU A 49 5.89 -6.10 2.33
CA LEU A 49 4.57 -6.61 2.71
C LEU A 49 3.80 -5.52 3.45
N TRP A 50 2.58 -5.26 3.00
CA TRP A 50 1.72 -4.19 3.50
C TRP A 50 0.37 -4.76 3.93
N THR A 51 -0.01 -4.48 5.17
CA THR A 51 -1.35 -4.78 5.66
C THR A 51 -2.28 -3.65 5.24
N VAL A 52 -3.26 -3.97 4.40
CA VAL A 52 -4.35 -3.08 4.05
C VAL A 52 -5.56 -3.45 4.89
N THR A 53 -6.13 -2.48 5.59
CA THR A 53 -7.28 -2.69 6.48
C THR A 53 -8.43 -1.82 6.03
N SER A 54 -9.55 -2.43 5.63
CA SER A 54 -10.82 -1.72 5.44
C SER A 54 -11.34 -1.22 6.77
N LEU A 55 -11.69 0.06 6.82
CA LEU A 55 -12.25 0.75 7.97
C LEU A 55 -13.78 0.84 7.84
N LEU A 56 -14.47 1.07 8.96
CA LEU A 56 -15.95 1.10 9.01
C LEU A 56 -16.56 2.19 8.12
N ASN A 57 -15.81 3.28 7.87
CA ASN A 57 -16.24 4.37 7.01
C ASN A 57 -15.99 4.11 5.51
N GLY A 58 -15.58 2.90 5.12
CA GLY A 58 -15.29 2.53 3.73
C GLY A 58 -13.93 2.99 3.20
N SER A 59 -13.13 3.69 4.02
CA SER A 59 -11.73 4.00 3.71
C SER A 59 -10.80 2.88 4.15
N TYR A 60 -9.50 3.02 3.87
CA TYR A 60 -8.49 2.03 4.18
C TYR A 60 -7.33 2.63 4.97
N SER A 61 -6.72 1.85 5.85
CA SER A 61 -5.39 2.13 6.38
C SER A 61 -4.37 1.16 5.80
N ILE A 62 -3.14 1.63 5.60
CA ILE A 62 -2.04 0.88 4.99
C ILE A 62 -0.86 0.91 5.95
N THR A 63 -0.45 -0.25 6.46
CA THR A 63 0.68 -0.38 7.40
C THR A 63 1.72 -1.37 6.88
N ASN A 64 2.99 -1.16 7.21
CA ASN A 64 4.03 -2.10 6.82
C ASN A 64 4.10 -3.30 7.78
N ALA A 65 4.32 -4.51 7.28
CA ALA A 65 4.39 -5.72 8.09
C ALA A 65 5.62 -5.78 9.03
N LEU A 66 6.65 -4.96 8.81
CA LEU A 66 7.77 -4.82 9.75
C LEU A 66 7.34 -4.15 11.06
N ASN A 67 6.47 -3.15 10.97
CA ASN A 67 5.97 -2.40 12.10
C ASN A 67 4.51 -2.02 11.87
N ALA A 68 3.61 -2.72 12.56
CA ALA A 68 2.17 -2.49 12.48
C ALA A 68 1.73 -1.09 12.97
N LYS A 69 2.63 -0.31 13.58
CA LYS A 69 2.39 1.09 13.97
C LYS A 69 2.92 2.09 12.94
N THR A 70 3.44 1.63 11.80
CA THR A 70 3.97 2.49 10.74
C THR A 70 3.02 2.49 9.54
N TYR A 71 2.30 3.59 9.39
CA TYR A 71 1.33 3.83 8.34
C TYR A 71 1.96 4.52 7.14
N ALA A 72 1.45 4.22 5.95
CA ALA A 72 1.71 5.03 4.77
C ALA A 72 0.89 6.32 4.86
N ILE A 73 1.58 7.46 4.78
CA ILE A 73 0.99 8.80 4.86
C ILE A 73 1.43 9.61 3.65
N GLY A 74 0.45 10.22 3.00
CA GLY A 74 0.64 11.23 1.96
C GLY A 74 0.47 12.66 2.48
N PRO A 75 0.79 13.65 1.65
CA PRO A 75 0.43 15.05 1.92
C PRO A 75 -1.08 15.22 2.09
N ALA A 76 -1.49 16.20 2.92
CA ALA A 76 -2.90 16.53 3.11
C ALA A 76 -3.59 17.04 1.82
N VAL A 77 -2.84 17.72 0.96
CA VAL A 77 -3.28 18.16 -0.38
C VAL A 77 -2.29 17.61 -1.40
N PRO A 78 -2.55 16.41 -1.97
CA PRO A 78 -1.62 15.76 -2.88
C PRO A 78 -1.38 16.54 -4.16
N LYS A 79 -0.10 16.65 -4.54
CA LYS A 79 0.37 17.21 -5.80
C LYS A 79 1.34 16.24 -6.48
N GLN A 80 1.50 16.43 -7.78
CA GLN A 80 2.48 15.66 -8.54
C GLN A 80 3.89 15.90 -7.99
N GLY A 81 4.60 14.80 -7.69
CA GLY A 81 5.94 14.83 -7.12
C GLY A 81 5.98 14.72 -5.60
N ASP A 82 4.83 14.77 -4.92
CA ASP A 82 4.81 14.55 -3.48
C ASP A 82 5.17 13.10 -3.13
N ALA A 83 5.92 12.96 -2.04
CA ALA A 83 6.33 11.67 -1.52
C ALA A 83 5.31 11.13 -0.50
N ILE A 84 5.09 9.81 -0.56
CA ILE A 84 4.44 9.08 0.53
C ILE A 84 5.54 8.67 1.51
N VAL A 85 5.31 8.88 2.80
CA VAL A 85 6.26 8.58 3.87
C VAL A 85 5.63 7.63 4.88
N ALA A 86 6.46 6.99 5.71
CA ALA A 86 5.99 6.10 6.75
C ALA A 86 6.05 6.81 8.11
N LYS A 87 4.93 6.85 8.84
CA LYS A 87 4.79 7.57 10.13
C LYS A 87 3.88 6.82 11.09
N GLN A 88 3.86 7.24 12.36
CA GLN A 88 3.01 6.63 13.40
C GLN A 88 1.59 7.20 13.50
N GLU A 89 1.21 8.06 12.55
CA GLU A 89 -0.13 8.63 12.45
C GLU A 89 -0.95 7.83 11.45
N GLU A 90 -2.23 7.57 11.74
CA GLU A 90 -3.09 6.87 10.80
C GLU A 90 -3.63 7.85 9.74
N GLN A 91 -3.49 7.50 8.47
CA GLN A 91 -4.15 8.18 7.36
C GLN A 91 -5.18 7.25 6.72
N HIS A 92 -6.35 7.82 6.43
CA HIS A 92 -7.43 7.16 5.73
C HIS A 92 -7.26 7.37 4.22
N TRP A 93 -7.18 6.27 3.49
CA TRP A 93 -7.04 6.24 2.04
C TRP A 93 -8.37 5.88 1.38
N GLU A 94 -8.70 6.57 0.31
CA GLU A 94 -9.73 6.12 -0.61
C GLU A 94 -9.03 5.25 -1.68
N ILE A 95 -9.38 3.96 -1.74
CA ILE A 95 -8.80 3.01 -2.71
C ILE A 95 -9.93 2.53 -3.62
N LYS A 96 -9.78 2.73 -4.93
CA LYS A 96 -10.80 2.36 -5.93
C LYS A 96 -10.24 1.39 -6.96
N GLU A 97 -10.94 0.30 -7.22
CA GLU A 97 -10.59 -0.58 -8.34
C GLU A 97 -10.77 0.19 -9.66
N THR A 98 -9.78 0.10 -10.54
CA THR A 98 -9.84 0.68 -11.88
C THR A 98 -10.69 -0.19 -12.80
N GLY A 99 -10.84 0.20 -14.07
CA GLY A 99 -11.47 -0.67 -15.09
C GLY A 99 -10.72 -1.99 -15.35
N VAL A 100 -9.49 -2.14 -14.83
CA VAL A 100 -8.71 -3.37 -14.87
C VAL A 100 -8.77 -4.04 -13.49
N LYS A 101 -9.30 -5.27 -13.45
CA LYS A 101 -9.36 -6.06 -12.22
C LYS A 101 -7.99 -6.15 -11.56
N THR A 102 -8.00 -6.15 -10.22
CA THR A 102 -6.81 -6.20 -9.35
C THR A 102 -5.86 -5.01 -9.46
N ARG A 103 -6.27 -3.93 -10.14
CA ARG A 103 -5.55 -2.65 -10.17
C ARG A 103 -6.37 -1.58 -9.48
N TYR A 104 -5.73 -0.85 -8.59
CA TYR A 104 -6.35 0.16 -7.76
C TYR A 104 -5.64 1.50 -7.90
N MET A 105 -6.38 2.58 -7.67
CA MET A 105 -5.88 3.96 -7.57
C MET A 105 -6.37 4.62 -6.29
#